data_AF-A0A942F1N8-F1
#
_entry.id   AF-A0A942F1N8-F1
#
_cell.length_a   1.000
_cell.length_b   1.000
_cell.length_c   1.000
_cell.angle_alpha   90.00
_cell.angle_beta   90.00
_cell.angle_gamma   90.00
#
_symmetry.space_group_name_H-M   'P 1'
#
loop_
_entity.id
_entity.type
_entity.pdbx_description
1 polymer ?
#
loop_
_entity_poly.entity_id
_entity_poly.type
_entity_poly.pdbx_seq_one_letter_code
_entity_poly.pdbx_strand_id
1 'polypeptide(L)'
;MNAVVEFSPEKAWQAAVANLESDMARATFSTWVKPTHLVEFSDDTFVIGCINAYGRDWLSDRLTTTLQRFLTGVLNREAKVRFVVCEQEVDDEDNLAQEENQDQENYEENPIDLDIHYSSIRNILLEPGRVVRLPVYNLRWLPYVGSQVIFLVMALWQEYYLASGGKGRKGSCKVSVRAERICQWAGISRAQFFRLLQPGSSLGWFTRKIDTDHEVDKRSGRAKKSSNKYELFESPLTPGDAEDLKAFLLDHGIQDSPQSALQLAISANPKDILQYPVRRPTEDFSKMIPRHLTVQDVIRELVGHRLDGELGNLADQLADRLVTQGDFILVTWYFLKHWLPLLGADAAMFVLVLRNLCYFNDETGEIRDEIWMDGGYQAIANRLGINNPRVVANWLPVRIGRGKRKDELSERTVEELSRRQRLQDLLSLFVERTDHRINSEGNYGWKFKVQRVDPLTSQHQTIQQAASSLFVKSESLCVQDELGSWISYLGNDCLASARPWRETVKTEPMVVLRLSDLTKGCSETLKSILNDCLETLDLQANDCFETLLKILKSFKDSLKDKDTPL
;
A
#
# COMPACT_ATOMS: atom_id res chain seq x y z
N MET A 1 31.79 -17.86 -40.97
CA MET A 1 32.26 -17.53 -39.61
C MET A 1 31.21 -16.65 -38.98
N ASN A 2 30.22 -17.24 -38.28
CA ASN A 2 29.26 -16.45 -37.51
C ASN A 2 29.89 -16.24 -36.15
N ALA A 3 30.24 -14.99 -35.84
CA ALA A 3 30.66 -14.61 -34.50
C ALA A 3 29.52 -14.95 -33.54
N VAL A 4 29.73 -15.96 -32.68
CA VAL A 4 28.86 -16.21 -31.54
C VAL A 4 29.10 -15.02 -30.62
N VAL A 5 28.16 -14.08 -30.61
CA VAL A 5 28.17 -13.00 -29.63
C VAL A 5 27.89 -13.64 -28.29
N GLU A 6 28.95 -13.89 -27.50
CA GLU A 6 28.79 -14.24 -26.09
C GLU A 6 28.12 -13.05 -25.39
N PHE A 7 26.84 -13.21 -25.07
CA PHE A 7 26.15 -12.25 -24.21
C PHE A 7 26.69 -12.44 -22.79
N SER A 8 27.28 -11.39 -22.22
CA SER A 8 27.51 -11.36 -20.77
C SER A 8 26.16 -11.39 -20.04
N PRO A 9 26.08 -11.93 -18.81
CA PRO A 9 24.83 -11.98 -18.06
C PRO A 9 24.16 -10.61 -17.92
N GLU A 10 24.95 -9.55 -17.75
CA GLU A 10 24.47 -8.17 -17.64
C GLU A 10 23.84 -7.70 -18.96
N LYS A 11 24.46 -8.01 -20.10
CA LYS A 11 23.92 -7.69 -21.43
C LYS A 11 22.67 -8.52 -21.76
N ALA A 12 22.64 -9.79 -21.35
CA ALA A 12 21.46 -10.64 -21.51
C ALA A 12 20.28 -10.13 -20.67
N TRP A 13 20.56 -9.70 -19.44
CA TRP A 13 19.58 -9.07 -18.56
C TRP A 13 19.06 -7.75 -19.12
N GLN A 14 19.94 -6.86 -19.59
CA GLN A 14 19.55 -5.60 -20.25
C GLN A 14 18.66 -5.84 -21.48
N ALA A 15 19.00 -6.84 -22.31
CA ALA A 15 18.17 -7.22 -23.45
C ALA A 15 16.80 -7.78 -23.01
N ALA A 16 16.74 -8.51 -21.90
CA ALA A 16 15.49 -9.03 -21.35
C ALA A 16 14.60 -7.90 -20.82
N VAL A 17 15.17 -6.92 -20.13
CA VAL A 17 14.46 -5.73 -19.66
C VAL A 17 13.92 -4.90 -20.83
N ALA A 18 14.73 -4.66 -21.87
CA ALA A 18 14.29 -3.93 -23.07
C ALA A 18 13.17 -4.65 -23.84
N ASN A 19 13.22 -5.99 -23.90
CA ASN A 19 12.13 -6.77 -24.48
C ASN A 19 10.84 -6.66 -23.65
N LEU A 20 10.96 -6.78 -22.33
CA LEU A 20 9.82 -6.61 -21.42
C LEU A 20 9.20 -5.21 -21.50
N GLU A 21 9.99 -4.15 -21.72
CA GLU A 21 9.49 -2.79 -21.91
C GLU A 21 8.56 -2.66 -23.13
N SER A 22 8.87 -3.37 -24.21
CA SER A 22 8.05 -3.38 -25.43
C SER A 22 6.77 -4.22 -25.28
N ASP A 23 6.80 -5.24 -24.42
CA ASP A 23 5.73 -6.23 -24.26
C ASP A 23 4.69 -5.88 -23.20
N MET A 24 4.86 -4.79 -22.42
CA MET A 24 3.92 -4.43 -21.37
C MET A 24 3.61 -2.93 -21.26
N ALA A 25 2.49 -2.61 -20.60
CA ALA A 25 2.09 -1.23 -20.37
C ALA A 25 3.15 -0.46 -19.56
N ARG A 26 3.41 0.79 -19.94
CA ARG A 26 4.44 1.66 -19.33
C ARG A 26 4.33 1.75 -17.80
N ALA A 27 3.12 1.81 -17.25
CA ALA A 27 2.88 1.84 -15.80
C ALA A 27 3.30 0.53 -15.10
N THR A 28 3.01 -0.62 -15.70
CA THR A 28 3.41 -1.94 -15.21
C THR A 28 4.92 -2.11 -15.23
N PHE A 29 5.55 -1.74 -16.36
CA PHE A 29 7.01 -1.78 -16.51
C PHE A 29 7.69 -0.90 -15.46
N SER A 30 7.26 0.37 -15.36
CA SER A 30 7.84 1.36 -14.44
C SER A 30 7.71 0.96 -12.98
N THR A 31 6.64 0.26 -12.60
CA THR A 31 6.41 -0.12 -11.20
C THR A 31 7.17 -1.39 -10.80
N TRP A 32 7.27 -2.37 -11.71
CA TRP A 32 7.71 -3.72 -11.33
C TRP A 32 9.01 -4.18 -11.95
N VAL A 33 9.25 -3.90 -13.24
CA VAL A 33 10.42 -4.40 -13.96
C VAL A 33 11.55 -3.40 -13.90
N LYS A 34 11.22 -2.12 -14.04
CA LYS A 34 12.21 -1.05 -14.09
C LYS A 34 13.11 -0.93 -12.87
N PRO A 35 12.61 -1.04 -11.63
CA PRO A 35 13.48 -0.90 -10.47
C PRO A 35 14.18 -2.23 -10.12
N THR A 36 14.15 -3.22 -11.01
CA THR A 36 14.87 -4.47 -10.84
C THR A 36 16.25 -4.42 -11.44
N HIS A 37 17.21 -5.04 -10.76
CA HIS A 37 18.60 -5.10 -11.23
C HIS A 37 19.13 -6.51 -11.05
N LEU A 38 20.11 -6.88 -11.87
CA LEU A 38 20.82 -8.14 -11.70
C LEU A 38 21.72 -7.98 -10.47
N VAL A 39 21.45 -8.77 -9.44
CA VAL A 39 22.24 -8.80 -8.19
C VAL A 39 23.42 -9.75 -8.37
N GLU A 40 23.14 -10.94 -8.91
CA GLU A 40 24.14 -11.99 -9.08
C GLU A 40 23.74 -12.92 -10.23
N PHE A 41 24.74 -13.53 -10.87
CA PHE A 41 24.55 -14.67 -11.76
C PHE A 41 25.52 -15.80 -11.36
N SER A 42 24.98 -16.86 -10.75
CA SER A 42 25.71 -18.07 -10.33
C SER A 42 24.89 -19.32 -10.64
N ASP A 43 25.54 -20.45 -10.93
CA ASP A 43 24.90 -21.73 -11.28
C ASP A 43 23.77 -21.62 -12.32
N ASP A 44 24.02 -20.87 -13.40
CA ASP A 44 23.06 -20.57 -14.46
C ASP A 44 21.73 -19.95 -13.96
N THR A 45 21.76 -19.31 -12.79
CA THR A 45 20.60 -18.69 -12.14
C THR A 45 20.79 -17.17 -12.05
N PHE A 46 19.89 -16.43 -12.69
CA PHE A 46 19.79 -14.98 -12.56
C PHE A 46 19.11 -14.64 -11.24
N VAL A 47 19.81 -13.94 -10.34
CA VAL A 47 19.27 -13.39 -9.10
C VAL A 47 18.92 -11.93 -9.34
N ILE A 48 17.63 -11.62 -9.36
CA ILE A 48 17.11 -10.30 -9.70
C ILE A 48 16.61 -9.61 -8.43
N GLY A 49 17.21 -8.46 -8.10
CA GLY A 49 16.83 -7.60 -7.00
C GLY A 49 15.54 -6.84 -7.31
N CYS A 50 14.64 -6.76 -6.34
CA CYS A 50 13.31 -6.16 -6.47
C CYS A 50 13.05 -5.17 -5.33
N ILE A 51 12.22 -4.17 -5.58
CA ILE A 51 11.94 -3.07 -4.62
C ILE A 51 11.31 -3.47 -3.29
N ASN A 52 10.61 -4.60 -3.23
CA ASN A 52 9.97 -5.11 -2.02
C ASN A 52 9.49 -6.57 -2.22
N ALA A 53 9.10 -7.23 -1.12
CA ALA A 53 8.63 -8.62 -1.12
C ALA A 53 7.41 -8.83 -2.03
N TYR A 54 6.54 -7.83 -2.15
CA TYR A 54 5.43 -7.90 -3.08
C TYR A 54 5.92 -7.90 -4.53
N GLY A 55 6.87 -7.03 -4.88
CA GLY A 55 7.42 -6.94 -6.23
C GLY A 55 8.09 -8.24 -6.62
N ARG A 56 8.84 -8.84 -5.69
CA ARG A 56 9.37 -10.20 -5.82
C ARG A 56 8.26 -11.21 -6.16
N ASP A 57 7.17 -11.24 -5.40
CA ASP A 57 6.08 -12.19 -5.61
C ASP A 57 5.35 -11.93 -6.96
N TRP A 58 5.10 -10.67 -7.31
CA TRP A 58 4.49 -10.30 -8.60
C TRP A 58 5.36 -10.70 -9.80
N LEU A 59 6.66 -10.44 -9.72
CA LEU A 59 7.63 -10.79 -10.76
C LEU A 59 7.78 -12.31 -10.87
N SER A 60 7.82 -12.99 -9.72
CA SER A 60 7.90 -14.45 -9.65
C SER A 60 6.68 -15.12 -10.29
N ASP A 61 5.47 -14.65 -9.99
CA ASP A 61 4.24 -15.24 -10.52
C ASP A 61 4.05 -14.98 -12.02
N ARG A 62 4.54 -13.85 -12.53
CA ARG A 62 4.18 -13.35 -13.87
C ARG A 62 5.31 -13.40 -14.89
N LEU A 63 6.56 -13.20 -14.48
CA LEU A 63 7.68 -13.02 -15.40
C LEU A 63 8.71 -14.14 -15.37
N THR A 64 8.70 -15.04 -14.38
CA THR A 64 9.66 -16.16 -14.28
C THR A 64 9.76 -16.96 -15.58
N THR A 65 8.64 -17.49 -16.08
CA THR A 65 8.63 -18.31 -17.30
C THR A 65 9.07 -17.52 -18.54
N THR A 66 8.64 -16.25 -18.63
CA THR A 66 8.96 -15.37 -19.75
C THR A 66 10.45 -15.05 -19.80
N LEU A 67 11.03 -14.67 -18.65
CA LEU A 67 12.45 -14.36 -18.51
C LEU A 67 13.32 -15.60 -18.67
N GLN A 68 12.97 -16.74 -18.08
CA GLN A 68 13.70 -18.00 -18.27
C GLN A 68 13.75 -18.39 -19.74
N ARG A 69 12.61 -18.32 -20.46
CA ARG A 69 12.55 -18.64 -21.89
C ARG A 69 13.40 -17.68 -22.72
N PHE A 70 13.32 -16.37 -22.44
CA PHE A 70 14.08 -15.36 -23.16
C PHE A 70 15.59 -15.50 -22.92
N LEU A 71 16.01 -15.58 -21.65
CA LEU A 71 17.42 -15.70 -21.26
C LEU A 71 18.04 -17.02 -21.74
N THR A 72 17.28 -18.13 -21.71
CA THR A 72 17.73 -19.40 -22.30
C THR A 72 17.96 -19.28 -23.81
N GLY A 73 17.10 -18.54 -24.51
CA GLY A 73 17.24 -18.28 -25.95
C GLY A 73 18.43 -17.38 -26.29
N VAL A 74 18.69 -16.34 -25.47
CA VAL A 74 19.79 -15.39 -25.69
C VAL A 74 21.15 -15.99 -25.33
N LEU A 75 21.23 -16.79 -24.26
CA LEU A 75 22.47 -17.40 -23.79
C LEU A 75 22.75 -18.77 -24.41
N ASN A 76 21.77 -19.36 -25.11
CA ASN A 76 21.82 -20.71 -25.68
C ASN A 76 22.23 -21.80 -24.66
N ARG A 77 21.87 -21.60 -23.39
CA ARG A 77 22.02 -22.54 -22.26
C ARG A 77 20.86 -22.36 -21.29
N GLU A 78 20.52 -23.39 -20.52
CA GLU A 78 19.39 -23.35 -19.57
C GLU A 78 19.62 -22.25 -18.54
N ALA A 79 18.73 -21.25 -18.48
CA ALA A 79 18.82 -20.15 -17.53
C ALA A 79 17.64 -20.19 -16.56
N LYS A 80 17.93 -20.19 -15.26
CA LYS A 80 16.95 -20.06 -14.18
C LYS A 80 16.87 -18.61 -13.71
N VAL A 81 15.75 -18.27 -13.09
CA VAL A 81 15.48 -16.91 -12.64
C VAL A 81 14.90 -16.99 -11.23
N ARG A 82 15.48 -16.20 -10.32
CA ARG A 82 15.06 -16.07 -8.92
C ARG A 82 15.01 -14.59 -8.56
N PHE A 83 13.97 -14.20 -7.83
CA PHE A 83 13.79 -12.82 -7.39
C PHE A 83 14.11 -12.69 -5.89
N VAL A 84 14.82 -11.62 -5.52
CA VAL A 84 15.17 -11.26 -4.14
C VAL A 84 14.81 -9.80 -3.87
N VAL A 85 14.71 -9.39 -2.60
CA VAL A 85 14.33 -8.02 -2.22
C VAL A 85 15.61 -7.23 -1.91
N CYS A 86 15.75 -6.04 -2.50
CA CYS A 86 16.86 -5.12 -2.24
C CYS A 86 16.28 -3.78 -1.77
N GLU A 87 16.73 -3.28 -0.62
CA GLU A 87 16.41 -1.92 -0.19
C GLU A 87 17.35 -0.95 -0.92
N GLN A 88 16.80 0.00 -1.69
CA GLN A 88 17.61 1.00 -2.38
C GLN A 88 18.08 2.06 -1.38
N GLU A 89 19.40 2.14 -1.18
CA GLU A 89 20.06 3.34 -0.66
C GLU A 89 19.85 4.49 -1.66
N VAL A 90 19.59 5.69 -1.15
CA VAL A 90 19.52 6.91 -1.95
C VAL A 90 20.94 7.43 -2.05
N ASP A 91 21.48 7.47 -3.27
CA ASP A 91 22.78 8.08 -3.60
C ASP A 91 22.79 9.56 -3.17
N ASP A 92 23.58 9.87 -2.14
CA ASP A 92 24.19 11.19 -1.97
C ASP A 92 25.66 11.06 -2.43
N GLU A 93 25.98 11.67 -3.58
CA GLU A 93 27.35 11.80 -4.08
C GLU A 93 28.22 12.59 -3.09
N ASP A 94 29.35 12.01 -2.67
CA ASP A 94 30.62 12.72 -2.75
C ASP A 94 31.82 11.75 -2.84
N ASN A 95 32.58 11.92 -3.91
CA ASN A 95 33.86 11.29 -4.20
C ASN A 95 34.88 11.57 -3.09
N LEU A 96 35.47 10.52 -2.51
CA LEU A 96 36.92 10.48 -2.33
C LEU A 96 37.43 9.06 -2.57
N ALA A 97 38.17 8.93 -3.68
CA ALA A 97 38.96 7.77 -4.03
C ALA A 97 39.98 7.42 -2.95
N GLN A 98 40.11 6.13 -2.66
CA GLN A 98 41.40 5.45 -2.58
C GLN A 98 41.19 3.95 -2.79
N GLU A 99 41.58 3.49 -3.98
CA GLU A 99 41.88 2.10 -4.27
C GLU A 99 43.13 1.70 -3.46
N GLU A 100 43.03 0.65 -2.64
CA GLU A 100 44.11 -0.32 -2.48
C GLU A 100 43.50 -1.72 -2.33
N ASN A 101 43.58 -2.50 -3.41
CA ASN A 101 43.45 -3.96 -3.38
C ASN A 101 44.66 -4.55 -2.65
N GLN A 102 44.43 -5.31 -1.58
CA GLN A 102 45.31 -6.43 -1.25
C GLN A 102 44.47 -7.65 -0.87
N ASP A 103 44.56 -8.65 -1.73
CA ASP A 103 44.13 -10.02 -1.50
C ASP A 103 44.74 -10.56 -0.20
N GLN A 104 43.89 -10.91 0.77
CA GLN A 104 44.16 -11.97 1.73
C GLN A 104 42.92 -12.85 1.83
N GLU A 105 43.01 -14.03 1.21
CA GLU A 105 42.15 -15.17 1.54
C GLU A 105 42.23 -15.43 3.05
N ASN A 106 41.15 -15.12 3.76
CA ASN A 106 40.92 -15.66 5.09
C ASN A 106 39.54 -16.30 5.11
N TYR A 107 39.54 -17.63 5.18
CA TYR A 107 38.36 -18.42 5.52
C TYR A 107 38.00 -18.13 6.99
N GLU A 108 37.22 -17.09 7.22
CA GLU A 108 36.46 -16.92 8.45
C GLU A 108 34.97 -17.01 8.08
N GLU A 109 34.35 -18.15 8.41
CA GLU A 109 32.89 -18.25 8.52
C GLU A 109 32.44 -17.24 9.59
N ASN A 110 32.10 -16.02 9.18
CA ASN A 110 31.41 -15.08 10.06
C ASN A 110 29.98 -15.60 10.30
N PRO A 111 29.60 -15.92 11.55
CA PRO A 111 28.28 -16.44 11.87
C PRO A 111 27.34 -15.28 12.20
N ILE A 112 26.12 -15.32 11.65
CA ILE A 112 25.05 -14.31 11.74
C ILE A 112 25.24 -13.13 10.78
N ASP A 113 24.61 -13.25 9.61
CA ASP A 113 24.37 -12.15 8.69
C ASP A 113 23.21 -11.30 9.24
N LEU A 114 23.47 -10.02 9.54
CA LEU A 114 22.48 -9.08 10.06
C LEU A 114 22.10 -8.08 8.97
N ASP A 115 20.94 -8.28 8.37
CA ASP A 115 20.38 -7.33 7.40
C ASP A 115 19.77 -6.11 8.11
N ILE A 116 20.11 -4.91 7.64
CA ILE A 116 19.43 -3.68 8.05
C ILE A 116 18.00 -3.73 7.50
N HIS A 117 17.03 -4.03 8.35
CA HIS A 117 15.61 -4.07 7.96
C HIS A 117 15.03 -2.65 7.75
N TYR A 118 15.55 -1.63 8.43
CA TYR A 118 15.20 -0.23 8.18
C TYR A 118 16.35 0.68 8.60
N SER A 119 16.80 1.54 7.69
CA SER A 119 17.87 2.53 7.93
C SER A 119 17.42 3.79 8.68
N SER A 120 16.12 3.95 8.98
CA SER A 120 15.63 5.13 9.72
C SER A 120 14.46 4.82 10.65
N ILE A 121 14.42 5.52 11.79
CA ILE A 121 13.29 5.47 12.74
C ILE A 121 11.97 5.82 12.04
N ARG A 122 12.03 6.72 11.05
CA ARG A 122 10.88 7.05 10.22
C ARG A 122 10.34 5.82 9.51
N ASN A 123 11.20 5.04 8.86
CA ASN A 123 10.80 3.84 8.13
C ASN A 123 10.34 2.71 9.06
N ILE A 124 10.90 2.62 10.27
CA ILE A 124 10.38 1.72 11.32
C ILE A 124 8.92 2.07 11.66
N LEU A 125 8.58 3.36 11.75
CA LEU A 125 7.22 3.82 12.07
C LEU A 125 6.26 3.71 10.88
N LEU A 126 6.74 3.97 9.66
CA LEU A 126 5.92 3.95 8.45
C LEU A 126 5.70 2.55 7.89
N GLU A 127 6.71 1.68 8.00
CA GLU A 127 6.79 0.38 7.36
C GLU A 127 6.42 0.46 5.86
N PRO A 128 7.20 1.17 5.02
CA PRO A 128 6.80 1.54 3.66
C PRO A 128 6.47 0.34 2.75
N GLY A 129 7.03 -0.84 3.02
CA GLY A 129 6.70 -2.08 2.31
C GLY A 129 5.32 -2.67 2.65
N ARG A 130 4.69 -2.25 3.76
CA ARG A 130 3.35 -2.71 4.14
C ARG A 130 2.27 -1.86 3.48
N VAL A 131 1.79 -2.34 2.34
CA VAL A 131 0.84 -1.63 1.48
C VAL A 131 -0.41 -2.46 1.18
N VAL A 132 -1.50 -1.77 0.87
CA VAL A 132 -2.75 -2.31 0.35
C VAL A 132 -2.93 -1.81 -1.08
N ARG A 133 -3.31 -2.72 -1.99
CA ARG A 133 -3.59 -2.39 -3.39
C ARG A 133 -4.97 -1.74 -3.51
N LEU A 134 -5.04 -0.55 -4.07
CA LEU A 134 -6.29 0.05 -4.56
C LEU A 134 -6.26 0.09 -6.09
N PRO A 135 -7.01 -0.78 -6.78
CA PRO A 135 -7.14 -0.69 -8.24
C PRO A 135 -7.63 0.70 -8.66
N VAL A 136 -6.98 1.32 -9.65
CA VAL A 136 -7.35 2.67 -10.10
C VAL A 136 -8.78 2.70 -10.65
N TYR A 137 -9.25 1.60 -11.23
CA TYR A 137 -10.64 1.48 -11.67
C TYR A 137 -11.66 1.73 -10.54
N ASN A 138 -11.34 1.40 -9.29
CA ASN A 138 -12.22 1.68 -8.15
C ASN A 138 -12.46 3.19 -7.94
N LEU A 139 -11.59 4.07 -8.46
CA LEU A 139 -11.84 5.51 -8.44
C LEU A 139 -13.01 5.91 -9.35
N ARG A 140 -13.33 5.13 -10.38
CA ARG A 140 -14.52 5.35 -11.24
C ARG A 140 -15.81 5.05 -10.50
N TRP A 141 -15.77 4.26 -9.44
CA TRP A 141 -16.93 4.00 -8.59
C TRP A 141 -17.23 5.12 -7.60
N LEU A 142 -16.30 6.06 -7.37
CA LEU A 142 -16.48 7.11 -6.35
C LEU A 142 -17.76 7.96 -6.53
N PRO A 143 -18.14 8.42 -7.74
CA PRO A 143 -19.40 9.14 -7.93
C PRO A 143 -20.64 8.32 -7.58
N TYR A 144 -20.55 7.00 -7.68
CA TYR A 144 -21.67 6.07 -7.47
C TYR A 144 -21.83 5.69 -6.00
N VAL A 145 -20.73 5.36 -5.33
CA VAL A 145 -20.78 4.74 -3.99
C VAL A 145 -20.12 5.56 -2.89
N GLY A 146 -19.38 6.60 -3.25
CA GLY A 146 -18.62 7.46 -2.33
C GLY A 146 -17.38 6.79 -1.74
N SER A 147 -16.55 7.60 -1.09
CA SER A 147 -15.24 7.20 -0.56
C SER A 147 -15.30 6.09 0.49
N GLN A 148 -16.31 6.13 1.37
CA GLN A 148 -16.46 5.17 2.48
C GLN A 148 -16.60 3.74 1.98
N VAL A 149 -17.37 3.53 0.91
CA VAL A 149 -17.58 2.18 0.35
C VAL A 149 -16.28 1.67 -0.28
N ILE A 150 -15.50 2.52 -0.94
CA ILE A 150 -14.22 2.10 -1.54
C ILE A 150 -13.22 1.67 -0.47
N PHE A 151 -13.08 2.42 0.64
CA PHE A 151 -12.24 1.97 1.76
C PHE A 151 -12.74 0.67 2.40
N LEU A 152 -14.06 0.48 2.45
CA LEU A 152 -14.65 -0.76 2.95
C LEU A 152 -14.35 -1.96 2.03
N VAL A 153 -14.39 -1.75 0.72
CA VAL A 153 -14.01 -2.75 -0.28
C VAL A 153 -12.51 -3.08 -0.16
N MET A 154 -11.66 -2.07 -0.02
CA MET A 154 -10.23 -2.29 0.24
C MET A 154 -9.99 -3.10 1.52
N ALA A 155 -10.70 -2.80 2.60
CA ALA A 155 -10.60 -3.52 3.87
C ALA A 155 -10.96 -5.01 3.72
N LEU A 156 -12.04 -5.31 3.00
CA LEU A 156 -12.47 -6.68 2.74
C LEU A 156 -11.45 -7.45 1.90
N TRP A 157 -10.92 -6.83 0.84
CA TRP A 157 -9.87 -7.43 0.01
C TRP A 157 -8.56 -7.63 0.78
N GLN A 158 -8.20 -6.70 1.65
CA GLN A 158 -7.02 -6.84 2.51
C GLN A 158 -7.18 -8.02 3.47
N GLU A 159 -8.35 -8.18 4.08
CA GLU A 159 -8.62 -9.29 4.97
C GLU A 159 -8.67 -10.64 4.23
N TYR A 160 -9.18 -10.66 3.00
CA TYR A 160 -9.09 -11.83 2.13
C TYR A 160 -7.63 -12.21 1.85
N TYR A 161 -6.79 -11.24 1.48
CA TYR A 161 -5.37 -11.44 1.21
C TYR A 161 -4.60 -11.97 2.44
N LEU A 162 -4.86 -11.39 3.61
CA LEU A 162 -4.26 -11.85 4.86
C LEU A 162 -4.72 -13.28 5.22
N ALA A 163 -5.98 -13.62 4.94
CA ALA A 163 -6.51 -14.97 5.18
C ALA A 163 -5.98 -16.01 4.18
N SER A 164 -5.67 -15.62 2.94
CA SER A 164 -5.09 -16.53 1.93
C SER A 164 -3.58 -16.74 2.10
N GLY A 165 -2.93 -16.01 3.02
CA GLY A 165 -1.48 -16.08 3.23
C GLY A 165 -0.70 -15.63 2.00
N GLY A 166 -1.23 -14.68 1.24
CA GLY A 166 -0.62 -14.18 0.00
C GLY A 166 -0.64 -15.16 -1.18
N LYS A 167 -1.14 -16.39 -1.01
CA LYS A 167 -1.22 -17.37 -2.10
C LYS A 167 -2.20 -16.92 -3.18
N GLY A 168 -1.87 -17.26 -4.43
CA GLY A 168 -2.70 -17.02 -5.61
C GLY A 168 -4.16 -17.43 -5.41
N ARG A 169 -5.07 -16.64 -5.98
CA ARG A 169 -6.52 -16.76 -5.79
C ARG A 169 -7.00 -18.15 -6.23
N LYS A 170 -7.75 -18.86 -5.38
CA LYS A 170 -8.37 -20.17 -5.71
C LYS A 170 -9.88 -20.11 -5.50
N GLY A 171 -10.64 -20.18 -6.59
CA GLY A 171 -12.11 -20.31 -6.58
C GLY A 171 -12.86 -19.06 -6.12
N SER A 172 -14.04 -19.24 -5.50
CA SER A 172 -14.89 -18.14 -5.02
C SER A 172 -14.16 -17.32 -3.95
N CYS A 173 -14.01 -16.00 -4.16
CA CYS A 173 -13.34 -15.06 -3.27
C CYS A 173 -14.12 -14.85 -1.95
N LYS A 174 -14.09 -15.86 -1.08
CA LYS A 174 -14.80 -15.88 0.20
C LYS A 174 -13.84 -15.59 1.35
N VAL A 175 -14.27 -14.72 2.24
CA VAL A 175 -13.51 -14.36 3.46
C VAL A 175 -14.39 -14.46 4.69
N SER A 176 -13.87 -15.07 5.75
CA SER A 176 -14.50 -15.12 7.07
C SER A 176 -13.76 -14.18 8.00
N VAL A 177 -14.41 -13.07 8.40
CA VAL A 177 -13.73 -12.03 9.17
C VAL A 177 -14.67 -11.33 10.16
N ARG A 178 -14.09 -10.90 11.28
CA ARG A 178 -14.78 -10.11 12.30
C ARG A 178 -14.99 -8.68 11.80
N ALA A 179 -16.17 -8.12 12.06
CA ALA A 179 -16.53 -6.78 11.63
C ALA A 179 -15.57 -5.70 12.17
N GLU A 180 -15.01 -5.91 13.36
CA GLU A 180 -14.03 -5.01 14.00
C GLU A 180 -12.78 -4.83 13.13
N ARG A 181 -12.25 -5.90 12.55
CA ARG A 181 -11.06 -5.84 11.68
C ARG A 181 -11.34 -5.05 10.41
N ILE A 182 -12.50 -5.30 9.78
CA ILE A 182 -12.93 -4.56 8.60
C ILE A 182 -13.07 -3.07 8.93
N CYS A 183 -13.72 -2.74 10.06
CA CYS A 183 -13.92 -1.37 10.50
C CYS A 183 -12.60 -0.63 10.72
N GLN A 184 -11.60 -1.31 11.29
CA GLN A 184 -10.27 -0.74 11.54
C GLN A 184 -9.57 -0.35 10.23
N TRP A 185 -9.58 -1.22 9.22
CA TRP A 185 -9.01 -0.92 7.90
C TRP A 185 -9.76 0.18 7.17
N ALA A 186 -11.09 0.18 7.26
CA ALA A 186 -11.95 1.11 6.54
C ALA A 186 -12.08 2.49 7.23
N GLY A 187 -11.58 2.63 8.47
CA GLY A 187 -11.71 3.87 9.24
C GLY A 187 -13.16 4.25 9.57
N ILE A 188 -14.05 3.27 9.75
CA ILE A 188 -15.48 3.49 10.03
C ILE A 188 -15.91 2.83 11.33
N SER A 189 -16.98 3.35 11.94
CA SER A 189 -17.60 2.72 13.10
C SER A 189 -18.38 1.45 12.72
N ARG A 190 -18.59 0.56 13.68
CA ARG A 190 -19.46 -0.63 13.52
C ARG A 190 -20.87 -0.25 13.06
N ALA A 191 -21.42 0.85 13.57
CA ALA A 191 -22.77 1.30 13.21
C ALA A 191 -22.84 1.70 11.72
N GLN A 192 -21.81 2.41 11.22
CA GLN A 192 -21.70 2.73 9.79
C GLN A 192 -21.53 1.46 8.95
N PHE A 193 -20.66 0.54 9.39
CA PHE A 193 -20.46 -0.73 8.70
C PHE A 193 -21.76 -1.52 8.54
N PHE A 194 -22.52 -1.74 9.62
CA PHE A 194 -23.78 -2.49 9.54
C PHE A 194 -24.89 -1.78 8.77
N ARG A 195 -24.85 -0.44 8.67
CA ARG A 195 -25.73 0.34 7.79
C ARG A 195 -25.37 0.10 6.32
N LEU A 196 -24.08 0.10 6.00
CA LEU A 196 -23.55 -0.19 4.67
C LEU A 196 -23.62 -1.68 4.29
N LEU A 197 -24.00 -2.56 5.21
CA LEU A 197 -24.19 -3.99 4.95
C LEU A 197 -25.67 -4.36 4.76
N GLN A 198 -26.60 -3.41 4.90
CA GLN A 198 -28.02 -3.68 4.69
C GLN A 198 -28.30 -4.08 3.22
N PRO A 199 -29.29 -4.94 2.97
CA PRO A 199 -29.71 -5.26 1.61
C PRO A 199 -30.05 -3.99 0.81
N GLY A 200 -29.63 -3.93 -0.45
CA GLY A 200 -29.83 -2.77 -1.32
C GLY A 200 -28.86 -1.61 -1.11
N SER A 201 -27.95 -1.68 -0.14
CA SER A 201 -26.87 -0.69 0.01
C SER A 201 -25.85 -0.77 -1.14
N SER A 202 -25.17 0.33 -1.40
CA SER A 202 -24.14 0.43 -2.47
C SER A 202 -22.96 -0.54 -2.31
N LEU A 203 -22.73 -1.11 -1.12
CA LEU A 203 -21.72 -2.15 -0.93
C LEU A 203 -22.06 -3.44 -1.72
N GLY A 204 -23.34 -3.67 -2.01
CA GLY A 204 -23.82 -4.83 -2.77
C GLY A 204 -23.26 -4.95 -4.20
N TRP A 205 -22.68 -3.89 -4.75
CA TRP A 205 -21.97 -3.92 -6.03
C TRP A 205 -20.64 -4.71 -5.96
N PHE A 206 -20.08 -4.87 -4.77
CA PHE A 206 -18.73 -5.42 -4.55
C PHE A 206 -18.71 -6.68 -3.70
N THR A 207 -19.74 -6.89 -2.88
CA THR A 207 -19.78 -8.06 -1.99
C THR A 207 -21.21 -8.39 -1.59
N ARG A 208 -21.41 -9.66 -1.24
CA ARG A 208 -22.59 -10.09 -0.49
C ARG A 208 -22.18 -10.79 0.79
N LYS A 209 -22.99 -10.59 1.84
CA LYS A 209 -22.89 -11.37 3.06
C LYS A 209 -23.43 -12.78 2.82
N ILE A 210 -22.67 -13.79 3.27
CA ILE A 210 -23.10 -15.19 3.32
C ILE A 210 -23.56 -15.50 4.75
N ASP A 211 -24.46 -16.47 4.90
CA ASP A 211 -24.92 -16.93 6.21
C ASP A 211 -23.76 -17.34 7.13
N THR A 212 -23.94 -17.01 8.40
CA THR A 212 -22.97 -17.24 9.48
C THR A 212 -23.35 -18.48 10.27
N ASP A 213 -22.46 -19.48 10.31
CA ASP A 213 -22.62 -20.64 11.19
C ASP A 213 -22.45 -20.20 12.65
N HIS A 214 -23.26 -20.66 13.60
CA HIS A 214 -23.01 -20.36 15.01
C HIS A 214 -21.82 -21.18 15.53
N GLU A 215 -20.81 -20.54 16.09
CA GLU A 215 -19.74 -21.25 16.82
C GLU A 215 -20.19 -21.47 18.27
N VAL A 216 -20.07 -22.70 18.78
CA VAL A 216 -20.31 -22.97 20.20
C VAL A 216 -18.97 -22.93 20.93
N ASP A 217 -18.85 -22.11 21.96
CA ASP A 217 -17.68 -22.08 22.82
C ASP A 217 -17.56 -23.42 23.56
N LYS A 218 -16.53 -24.20 23.22
CA LYS A 218 -16.27 -25.54 23.79
C LYS A 218 -16.08 -25.53 25.31
N ARG A 219 -15.71 -24.38 25.92
CA ARG A 219 -15.49 -24.27 27.37
C ARG A 219 -16.74 -23.85 28.14
N SER A 220 -17.57 -22.99 27.56
CA SER A 220 -18.74 -22.43 28.25
C SER A 220 -20.09 -22.98 27.76
N GLY A 221 -20.10 -23.74 26.67
CA GLY A 221 -21.32 -24.23 26.01
C GLY A 221 -22.19 -23.11 25.43
N ARG A 222 -21.73 -21.85 25.49
CA ARG A 222 -22.49 -20.69 25.00
C ARG A 222 -22.26 -20.50 23.51
N ALA A 223 -23.33 -20.15 22.80
CA ALA A 223 -23.23 -19.71 21.42
C ALA A 223 -22.37 -18.44 21.35
N LYS A 224 -21.23 -18.54 20.68
CA LYS A 224 -20.36 -17.42 20.32
C LYS A 224 -20.74 -16.98 18.91
N LYS A 225 -20.93 -15.67 18.73
CA LYS A 225 -21.14 -15.12 17.39
C LYS A 225 -19.89 -15.38 16.56
N SER A 226 -20.02 -16.16 15.49
CA SER A 226 -18.94 -16.45 14.56
C SER A 226 -18.56 -15.22 13.74
N SER A 227 -17.41 -15.29 13.10
CA SER A 227 -16.99 -14.33 12.07
C SER A 227 -17.99 -14.31 10.92
N ASN A 228 -18.34 -13.12 10.44
CA ASN A 228 -19.19 -12.99 9.26
C ASN A 228 -18.45 -13.52 8.03
N LYS A 229 -19.17 -14.24 7.16
CA LYS A 229 -18.67 -14.71 5.87
C LYS A 229 -19.12 -13.75 4.77
N TYR A 230 -18.22 -13.37 3.89
CA TYR A 230 -18.48 -12.50 2.76
C TYR A 230 -17.95 -13.13 1.48
N GLU A 231 -18.70 -12.99 0.40
CA GLU A 231 -18.21 -13.24 -0.95
C GLU A 231 -17.87 -11.91 -1.60
N LEU A 232 -16.64 -11.78 -2.10
CA LEU A 232 -16.15 -10.60 -2.78
C LEU A 232 -16.29 -10.79 -4.29
N PHE A 233 -16.74 -9.74 -4.96
CA PHE A 233 -16.90 -9.69 -6.40
C PHE A 233 -15.66 -9.08 -7.01
N GLU A 234 -15.09 -9.78 -7.99
CA GLU A 234 -13.91 -9.32 -8.71
C GLU A 234 -14.30 -8.26 -9.74
N SER A 235 -13.54 -7.16 -9.76
CA SER A 235 -13.53 -6.18 -10.84
C SER A 235 -14.92 -5.77 -11.37
N PRO A 236 -15.87 -5.34 -10.54
CA PRO A 236 -17.19 -4.96 -11.01
C PRO A 236 -17.13 -3.69 -11.87
N LEU A 237 -17.81 -3.70 -13.02
CA LEU A 237 -18.02 -2.52 -13.87
C LEU A 237 -19.06 -1.58 -13.25
N THR A 238 -18.81 -0.27 -13.34
CA THR A 238 -19.86 0.71 -13.03
C THR A 238 -21.02 0.53 -14.02
N PRO A 239 -22.29 0.78 -13.63
CA PRO A 239 -23.40 0.71 -14.57
C PRO A 239 -23.22 1.65 -15.77
N GLY A 240 -22.63 2.83 -15.55
CA GLY A 240 -22.35 3.76 -16.63
C GLY A 240 -21.28 3.26 -17.60
N ASP A 241 -20.19 2.69 -17.09
CA ASP A 241 -19.13 2.14 -17.96
C ASP A 241 -19.62 0.90 -18.73
N ALA A 242 -20.55 0.13 -18.15
CA ALA A 242 -21.22 -0.96 -18.85
C ALA A 242 -22.09 -0.45 -20.01
N GLU A 243 -22.79 0.68 -19.84
CA GLU A 243 -23.54 1.32 -20.93
C GLU A 243 -22.62 1.87 -22.03
N ASP A 244 -21.52 2.51 -21.64
CA ASP A 244 -20.50 3.03 -22.57
C ASP A 244 -19.90 1.89 -23.41
N LEU A 245 -19.45 0.81 -22.75
CA LEU A 245 -18.94 -0.38 -23.42
C LEU A 245 -19.98 -1.02 -24.34
N LYS A 246 -21.23 -1.12 -23.88
CA LYS A 246 -22.33 -1.68 -24.66
C LYS A 246 -22.57 -0.88 -25.94
N ALA A 247 -22.61 0.45 -25.83
CA ALA A 247 -22.79 1.35 -26.96
C ALA A 247 -21.65 1.20 -27.97
N PHE A 248 -20.40 1.19 -27.49
CA PHE A 248 -19.22 1.01 -28.33
C PHE A 248 -19.25 -0.30 -29.10
N LEU A 249 -19.53 -1.42 -28.43
CA LEU A 249 -19.52 -2.75 -29.07
C LEU A 249 -20.66 -2.91 -30.09
N LEU A 250 -21.83 -2.32 -29.83
CA LEU A 250 -22.95 -2.32 -30.78
C LEU A 250 -22.61 -1.51 -32.05
N ASP A 251 -22.01 -0.34 -31.91
CA ASP A 251 -21.59 0.51 -33.03
C ASP A 251 -20.57 -0.19 -33.94
N HIS A 252 -19.76 -1.09 -33.37
CA HIS A 252 -18.75 -1.86 -34.08
C HIS A 252 -19.21 -3.28 -34.46
N GLY A 253 -20.52 -3.53 -34.49
CA GLY A 253 -21.09 -4.75 -35.08
C GLY A 253 -20.81 -6.03 -34.29
N ILE A 254 -20.78 -5.97 -32.95
CA ILE A 254 -20.57 -7.17 -32.11
C ILE A 254 -21.60 -8.29 -32.37
N GLN A 255 -22.80 -7.96 -32.84
CA GLN A 255 -23.84 -8.94 -33.14
C GLN A 255 -23.57 -9.73 -34.43
N ASP A 256 -22.89 -9.10 -35.39
CA ASP A 256 -22.58 -9.71 -36.69
C ASP A 256 -21.19 -10.37 -36.67
N SER A 257 -20.20 -9.67 -36.09
CA SER A 257 -18.81 -10.12 -36.01
C SER A 257 -18.21 -9.90 -34.61
N PRO A 258 -18.56 -10.77 -33.62
CA PRO A 258 -18.13 -10.58 -32.23
C PRO A 258 -16.61 -10.50 -32.04
N GLN A 259 -15.86 -11.38 -32.71
CA GLN A 259 -14.41 -11.43 -32.57
C GLN A 259 -13.73 -10.15 -33.07
N SER A 260 -14.14 -9.66 -34.25
CA SER A 260 -13.60 -8.44 -34.84
C SER A 260 -13.92 -7.21 -33.99
N ALA A 261 -15.14 -7.11 -33.47
CA ALA A 261 -15.54 -6.03 -32.56
C ALA A 261 -14.70 -6.02 -31.27
N LEU A 262 -14.44 -7.19 -30.68
CA LEU A 262 -13.61 -7.31 -29.48
C LEU A 262 -12.13 -6.99 -29.76
N GLN A 263 -11.57 -7.46 -30.87
CA GLN A 263 -10.19 -7.12 -31.27
C GLN A 263 -10.02 -5.60 -31.49
N LEU A 264 -11.02 -4.95 -32.08
CA LEU A 264 -11.05 -3.50 -32.23
C LEU A 264 -11.13 -2.81 -30.86
N ALA A 265 -11.99 -3.27 -29.96
CA ALA A 265 -12.06 -2.73 -28.59
C ALA A 265 -10.74 -2.92 -27.81
N ILE A 266 -10.07 -4.05 -27.96
CA ILE A 266 -8.78 -4.33 -27.32
C ILE A 266 -7.68 -3.40 -27.86
N SER A 267 -7.74 -2.99 -29.12
CA SER A 267 -6.74 -2.08 -29.71
C SER A 267 -7.07 -0.60 -29.48
N ALA A 268 -8.34 -0.24 -29.28
CA ALA A 268 -8.80 1.12 -29.05
C ALA A 268 -8.25 1.74 -27.75
N ASN A 269 -8.14 3.06 -27.71
CA ASN A 269 -7.81 3.77 -26.47
C ASN A 269 -9.00 3.63 -25.51
N PRO A 270 -8.81 3.30 -24.22
CA PRO A 270 -9.92 3.21 -23.27
C PRO A 270 -10.82 4.45 -23.22
N LYS A 271 -10.29 5.64 -23.52
CA LYS A 271 -11.07 6.90 -23.60
C LYS A 271 -12.07 6.97 -24.76
N ASP A 272 -11.86 6.15 -25.79
CA ASP A 272 -12.74 6.06 -26.96
C ASP A 272 -13.88 5.06 -26.68
N ILE A 273 -13.74 4.23 -25.63
CA ILE A 273 -14.74 3.26 -25.19
C ILE A 273 -15.55 3.82 -24.01
N LEU A 274 -14.87 4.36 -22.98
CA LEU A 274 -15.47 4.82 -21.73
C LEU A 274 -15.44 6.34 -21.62
N GLN A 275 -16.42 6.95 -20.95
CA GLN A 275 -16.38 8.38 -20.68
C GLN A 275 -15.29 8.74 -19.65
N TYR A 276 -14.46 9.75 -19.95
CA TYR A 276 -13.43 10.25 -19.02
C TYR A 276 -13.81 11.63 -18.45
N PRO A 277 -13.50 11.89 -17.16
CA PRO A 277 -12.84 10.98 -16.22
C PRO A 277 -13.72 9.82 -15.76
N VAL A 278 -15.06 9.97 -15.79
CA VAL A 278 -16.04 8.93 -15.45
C VAL A 278 -17.44 9.38 -15.87
N ARG A 279 -18.29 8.47 -16.35
CA ARG A 279 -19.73 8.72 -16.56
C ARG A 279 -20.43 8.91 -15.21
N ARG A 280 -21.21 9.99 -15.06
CA ARG A 280 -21.92 10.28 -13.81
C ARG A 280 -23.13 9.34 -13.62
N PRO A 281 -23.47 8.97 -12.37
CA PRO A 281 -24.70 8.26 -12.09
C PRO A 281 -25.92 9.06 -12.55
N THR A 282 -26.88 8.37 -13.14
CA THR A 282 -28.20 8.93 -13.45
C THR A 282 -29.03 9.11 -12.17
N GLU A 283 -30.09 9.91 -12.22
CA GLU A 283 -30.96 10.14 -11.06
C GLU A 283 -31.58 8.83 -10.51
N ASP A 284 -31.82 7.87 -11.40
CA ASP A 284 -32.38 6.56 -11.07
C ASP A 284 -31.36 5.56 -10.50
N PHE A 285 -30.06 5.89 -10.47
CA PHE A 285 -29.04 5.00 -9.89
C PHE A 285 -29.36 4.60 -8.45
N SER A 286 -29.92 5.53 -7.66
CA SER A 286 -30.32 5.28 -6.26
C SER A 286 -31.41 4.21 -6.10
N LYS A 287 -32.16 3.93 -7.17
CA LYS A 287 -33.24 2.92 -7.22
C LYS A 287 -32.74 1.57 -7.75
N MET A 288 -31.54 1.52 -8.36
CA MET A 288 -30.99 0.30 -8.91
C MET A 288 -30.64 -0.69 -7.81
N ILE A 289 -30.99 -1.97 -8.04
CA ILE A 289 -30.57 -3.07 -7.15
C ILE A 289 -29.11 -3.41 -7.49
N PRO A 290 -28.18 -3.33 -6.52
CA PRO A 290 -26.79 -3.68 -6.75
C PRO A 290 -26.64 -5.13 -7.22
N ARG A 291 -25.84 -5.33 -8.28
CA ARG A 291 -25.53 -6.65 -8.84
C ARG A 291 -24.09 -6.68 -9.34
N HIS A 292 -23.43 -7.83 -9.23
CA HIS A 292 -22.11 -8.01 -9.85
C HIS A 292 -22.28 -7.97 -11.38
N LEU A 293 -21.60 -7.03 -12.03
CA LEU A 293 -21.60 -6.85 -13.47
C LEU A 293 -20.15 -6.79 -13.96
N THR A 294 -19.81 -7.62 -14.94
CA THR A 294 -18.47 -7.72 -15.53
C THR A 294 -18.47 -7.38 -17.02
N VAL A 295 -17.29 -7.19 -17.60
CA VAL A 295 -17.12 -7.03 -19.06
C VAL A 295 -17.67 -8.25 -19.80
N GLN A 296 -17.40 -9.44 -19.27
CA GLN A 296 -17.90 -10.71 -19.80
C GLN A 296 -19.43 -10.78 -19.75
N ASP A 297 -20.07 -10.25 -18.71
CA ASP A 297 -21.54 -10.20 -18.64
C ASP A 297 -22.13 -9.30 -19.74
N VAL A 298 -21.53 -8.13 -19.98
CA VAL A 298 -21.95 -7.21 -21.05
C VAL A 298 -21.80 -7.85 -22.42
N ILE A 299 -20.64 -8.46 -22.71
CA ILE A 299 -20.37 -9.13 -23.98
C ILE A 299 -21.34 -10.31 -24.17
N ARG A 300 -21.55 -11.13 -23.13
CA ARG A 300 -22.48 -12.27 -23.18
C ARG A 300 -23.92 -11.83 -23.44
N GLU A 301 -24.36 -10.71 -22.87
CA GLU A 301 -25.68 -10.14 -23.14
C GLU A 301 -25.83 -9.74 -24.61
N LEU A 302 -24.81 -9.11 -25.19
CA LEU A 302 -24.82 -8.62 -26.57
C LEU A 302 -24.76 -9.74 -27.62
N VAL A 303 -23.93 -10.75 -27.35
CA VAL A 303 -23.72 -11.90 -28.25
C VAL A 303 -24.87 -12.92 -28.12
N GLY A 304 -25.54 -12.97 -26.97
CA GLY A 304 -26.72 -13.84 -26.75
C GLY A 304 -26.39 -15.32 -26.48
N HIS A 305 -25.12 -15.71 -26.45
CA HIS A 305 -24.68 -17.06 -26.09
C HIS A 305 -23.46 -17.04 -25.15
N ARG A 306 -23.10 -18.22 -24.63
CA ARG A 306 -21.94 -18.37 -23.74
C ARG A 306 -20.65 -17.98 -24.47
N LEU A 307 -19.75 -17.32 -23.76
CA LEU A 307 -18.40 -17.01 -24.26
C LEU A 307 -17.52 -18.25 -24.07
N ASP A 308 -17.10 -18.87 -25.16
CA ASP A 308 -16.21 -20.03 -25.19
C ASP A 308 -15.06 -19.83 -26.18
N GLY A 309 -14.03 -20.68 -26.05
CA GLY A 309 -12.85 -20.66 -26.91
C GLY A 309 -12.20 -19.27 -27.03
N GLU A 310 -12.01 -18.84 -28.27
CA GLU A 310 -11.38 -17.56 -28.62
C GLU A 310 -12.19 -16.36 -28.11
N LEU A 311 -13.52 -16.42 -28.16
CA LEU A 311 -14.36 -15.31 -27.74
C LEU A 311 -14.25 -15.04 -26.24
N GLY A 312 -14.15 -16.11 -25.43
CA GLY A 312 -13.86 -16.00 -24.00
C GLY A 312 -12.51 -15.34 -23.74
N ASN A 313 -11.47 -15.77 -24.44
CA ASN A 313 -10.12 -15.21 -24.29
C ASN A 313 -10.06 -13.71 -24.67
N LEU A 314 -10.76 -13.30 -25.74
CA LEU A 314 -10.85 -11.89 -26.14
C LEU A 314 -11.62 -11.06 -25.10
N ALA A 315 -12.69 -11.62 -24.52
CA ALA A 315 -13.43 -10.96 -23.46
C ALA A 315 -12.56 -10.75 -22.20
N ASP A 316 -11.76 -11.74 -21.82
CA ASP A 316 -10.82 -11.65 -20.70
C ASP A 316 -9.72 -10.61 -20.97
N GLN A 317 -9.16 -10.58 -22.18
CA GLN A 317 -8.18 -9.55 -22.58
C GLN A 317 -8.77 -8.14 -22.52
N LEU A 318 -10.01 -7.96 -22.95
CA LEU A 318 -10.69 -6.68 -22.87
C LEU A 318 -10.97 -6.28 -21.41
N ALA A 319 -11.40 -7.23 -20.58
CA ALA A 319 -11.60 -7.01 -19.15
C ALA A 319 -10.30 -6.61 -18.44
N ASP A 320 -9.21 -7.28 -18.79
CA ASP A 320 -7.88 -6.98 -18.31
C ASP A 320 -7.44 -5.57 -18.70
N ARG A 321 -7.65 -5.17 -19.95
CA ARG A 321 -7.32 -3.82 -20.42
C ARG A 321 -8.15 -2.72 -19.75
N LEU A 322 -9.43 -2.96 -19.51
CA LEU A 322 -10.35 -1.92 -19.01
C LEU A 322 -10.41 -1.83 -17.49
N VAL A 323 -10.28 -2.95 -16.78
CA VAL A 323 -10.61 -3.05 -15.35
C VAL A 323 -9.51 -3.71 -14.52
N THR A 324 -8.90 -4.79 -15.01
CA THR A 324 -8.13 -5.71 -14.14
C THR A 324 -6.62 -5.50 -14.17
N GLN A 325 -6.00 -5.06 -15.28
CA GLN A 325 -4.55 -4.91 -15.40
C GLN A 325 -4.05 -3.46 -15.33
N GLY A 326 -2.89 -3.30 -14.68
CA GLY A 326 -1.94 -2.20 -14.90
C GLY A 326 -1.83 -1.22 -13.76
N ASP A 327 -2.96 -0.60 -13.38
CA ASP A 327 -2.91 0.61 -12.56
C ASP A 327 -3.52 0.40 -11.17
N PHE A 328 -2.69 0.57 -10.14
CA PHE A 328 -3.11 0.55 -8.75
C PHE A 328 -2.38 1.63 -7.96
N ILE A 329 -3.04 2.12 -6.92
CA ILE A 329 -2.46 3.00 -5.91
C ILE A 329 -2.02 2.09 -4.76
N LEU A 330 -0.75 2.20 -4.36
CA LEU A 330 -0.24 1.56 -3.15
C LEU A 330 -0.55 2.46 -1.96
N VAL A 331 -1.43 2.00 -1.09
CA VAL A 331 -1.83 2.73 0.12
C VAL A 331 -1.16 2.08 1.32
N THR A 332 -0.32 2.81 2.04
CA THR A 332 0.41 2.25 3.19
C THR A 332 -0.55 1.86 4.31
N TRP A 333 -0.15 0.85 5.08
CA TRP A 333 -0.83 0.51 6.33
C TRP A 333 -0.86 1.70 7.28
N TYR A 334 0.21 2.48 7.27
CA TYR A 334 0.33 3.70 8.06
C TYR A 334 -0.80 4.69 7.76
N PHE A 335 -1.03 4.98 6.47
CA PHE A 335 -2.10 5.86 6.03
C PHE A 335 -3.47 5.36 6.47
N LEU A 336 -3.76 4.07 6.25
CA LEU A 336 -5.07 3.49 6.61
C LEU A 336 -5.31 3.46 8.13
N LYS A 337 -4.28 3.20 8.94
CA LYS A 337 -4.42 3.04 10.39
C LYS A 337 -4.34 4.36 11.15
N HIS A 338 -3.55 5.32 10.67
CA HIS A 338 -3.26 6.55 11.41
C HIS A 338 -3.83 7.81 10.76
N TRP A 339 -3.88 7.89 9.42
CA TRP A 339 -4.37 9.10 8.73
C TRP A 339 -5.84 9.04 8.34
N LEU A 340 -6.31 7.91 7.82
CA LEU A 340 -7.70 7.72 7.43
C LEU A 340 -8.70 8.03 8.57
N PRO A 341 -8.49 7.59 9.83
CA PRO A 341 -9.39 7.94 10.93
C PRO A 341 -9.39 9.44 11.28
N LEU A 342 -8.28 10.16 11.04
CA LEU A 342 -8.14 11.58 11.35
C LEU A 342 -8.73 12.47 10.25
N LEU A 343 -8.47 12.12 8.99
CA LEU A 343 -8.96 12.86 7.82
C LEU A 343 -10.44 12.56 7.52
N GLY A 344 -10.87 11.32 7.79
CA GLY A 344 -12.12 10.77 7.30
C GLY A 344 -12.03 10.36 5.83
N ALA A 345 -12.97 9.51 5.40
CA ALA A 345 -12.93 8.86 4.10
C ALA A 345 -12.83 9.83 2.91
N ASP A 346 -13.60 10.92 2.91
CA ASP A 346 -13.66 11.81 1.74
C ASP A 346 -12.38 12.63 1.54
N ALA A 347 -11.83 13.20 2.61
CA ALA A 347 -10.57 13.94 2.54
C ALA A 347 -9.38 13.00 2.30
N ALA A 348 -9.37 11.81 2.91
CA ALA A 348 -8.36 10.78 2.64
C ALA A 348 -8.39 10.31 1.18
N MET A 349 -9.58 10.07 0.62
CA MET A 349 -9.72 9.67 -0.79
C MET A 349 -9.33 10.80 -1.74
N PHE A 350 -9.59 12.07 -1.39
CA PHE A 350 -9.09 13.21 -2.15
C PHE A 350 -7.57 13.20 -2.27
N VAL A 351 -6.84 12.91 -1.17
CA VAL A 351 -5.38 12.72 -1.20
C VAL A 351 -4.98 11.59 -2.16
N LEU A 352 -5.63 10.43 -2.09
CA LEU A 352 -5.31 9.29 -2.95
C LEU A 352 -5.58 9.59 -4.44
N VAL A 353 -6.68 10.28 -4.75
CA VAL A 353 -7.02 10.72 -6.12
C VAL A 353 -5.96 11.68 -6.66
N LEU A 354 -5.48 12.61 -5.84
CA LEU A 354 -4.41 13.55 -6.25
C LEU A 354 -3.07 12.84 -6.43
N ARG A 355 -2.71 11.92 -5.54
CA ARG A 355 -1.49 11.10 -5.66
C ARG A 355 -1.50 10.26 -6.93
N ASN A 356 -2.66 9.73 -7.33
CA ASN A 356 -2.82 9.01 -8.60
C ASN A 356 -2.57 9.87 -9.84
N LEU A 357 -2.70 11.19 -9.74
CA LEU A 357 -2.43 12.11 -10.84
C LEU A 357 -0.96 12.57 -10.88
N CYS A 358 -0.20 12.29 -9.83
CA CYS A 358 1.22 12.57 -9.77
C CYS A 358 1.99 11.47 -10.53
N TYR A 359 3.11 11.83 -11.14
CA TYR A 359 4.01 10.85 -11.74
C TYR A 359 5.47 11.24 -11.53
N PHE A 360 6.35 10.27 -11.72
CA PHE A 360 7.78 10.46 -11.83
C PHE A 360 8.21 9.90 -13.18
N ASN A 361 8.84 10.75 -14.00
CA ASN A 361 9.47 10.33 -15.24
C ASN A 361 10.97 10.17 -14.94
N ASP A 362 11.39 8.93 -14.84
CA ASP A 362 12.75 8.59 -14.44
C ASP A 362 13.79 8.90 -15.52
N GLU A 363 13.43 8.84 -16.81
CA GLU A 363 14.34 9.18 -17.92
C GLU A 363 14.77 10.66 -17.87
N THR A 364 13.89 11.50 -17.33
CA THR A 364 14.09 12.96 -17.25
C THR A 364 14.31 13.46 -15.82
N GLY A 365 14.10 12.59 -14.83
CA GLY A 365 13.98 12.99 -13.42
C GLY A 365 12.75 13.85 -13.09
N GLU A 366 11.82 14.08 -14.04
CA GLU A 366 10.67 14.96 -13.81
C GLU A 366 9.73 14.37 -12.75
N ILE A 367 9.64 15.05 -11.61
CA ILE A 367 8.63 14.78 -10.59
C ILE A 367 7.48 15.73 -10.82
N ARG A 368 6.34 15.20 -11.28
CA ARG A 368 5.09 15.95 -11.34
C ARG A 368 4.27 15.67 -10.10
N ASP A 369 4.34 16.59 -9.15
CA ASP A 369 3.54 16.63 -7.93
C ASP A 369 2.60 17.84 -7.87
N GLU A 370 2.53 18.62 -8.96
CA GLU A 370 1.62 19.73 -9.14
C GLU A 370 0.50 19.40 -10.14
N ILE A 371 -0.73 19.40 -9.66
CA ILE A 371 -1.90 18.88 -10.39
C ILE A 371 -2.95 19.97 -10.59
N TRP A 372 -3.40 20.13 -11.83
CA TRP A 372 -4.56 20.94 -12.16
C TRP A 372 -5.84 20.10 -12.11
N MET A 373 -6.87 20.62 -11.45
CA MET A 373 -8.23 20.09 -11.49
C MET A 373 -9.20 21.16 -11.96
N ASP A 374 -9.78 20.96 -13.14
CA ASP A 374 -10.77 21.85 -13.73
C ASP A 374 -12.18 21.61 -13.15
N GLY A 375 -13.03 22.64 -13.17
CA GLY A 375 -14.40 22.59 -12.66
C GLY A 375 -14.55 22.82 -11.14
N GLY A 376 -13.46 23.25 -10.49
CA GLY A 376 -13.46 23.79 -9.13
C GLY A 376 -13.91 22.78 -8.07
N TYR A 377 -14.53 23.27 -7.00
CA TYR A 377 -15.02 22.38 -5.92
C TYR A 377 -16.14 21.45 -6.37
N GLN A 378 -16.94 21.87 -7.37
CA GLN A 378 -18.02 21.05 -7.90
C GLN A 378 -17.48 19.80 -8.59
N ALA A 379 -16.44 19.93 -9.41
CA ALA A 379 -15.83 18.78 -10.06
C ALA A 379 -15.20 17.80 -9.06
N ILE A 380 -14.52 18.31 -8.03
CA ILE A 380 -13.95 17.48 -6.96
C ILE A 380 -15.07 16.74 -6.22
N ALA A 381 -16.14 17.45 -5.84
CA ALA A 381 -17.28 16.85 -5.15
C ALA A 381 -17.95 15.77 -5.99
N ASN A 382 -18.20 16.04 -7.27
CA ASN A 382 -18.79 15.07 -8.20
C ASN A 382 -17.90 13.84 -8.35
N ARG A 383 -16.57 14.02 -8.45
CA ARG A 383 -15.61 12.92 -8.57
C ARG A 383 -15.60 12.02 -7.34
N LEU A 384 -15.79 12.58 -6.15
CA LEU A 384 -15.80 11.85 -4.87
C LEU A 384 -17.19 11.32 -4.47
N GLY A 385 -18.24 11.60 -5.24
CA GLY A 385 -19.62 11.25 -4.88
C GLY A 385 -20.19 12.09 -3.72
N ILE A 386 -19.73 13.32 -3.58
CA ILE A 386 -20.15 14.26 -2.52
C ILE A 386 -21.26 15.17 -3.06
N ASN A 387 -22.44 15.10 -2.46
CA ASN A 387 -23.61 15.88 -2.89
C ASN A 387 -23.43 17.39 -2.73
N ASN A 388 -22.73 17.84 -1.68
CA ASN A 388 -22.58 19.26 -1.36
C ASN A 388 -21.12 19.72 -1.57
N PRO A 389 -20.82 20.47 -2.64
CA PRO A 389 -19.47 20.98 -2.91
C PRO A 389 -18.89 21.88 -1.82
N ARG A 390 -19.74 22.45 -0.95
CA ARG A 390 -19.26 23.24 0.20
C ARG A 390 -18.46 22.40 1.19
N VAL A 391 -18.68 21.08 1.22
CA VAL A 391 -17.86 20.16 2.03
C VAL A 391 -16.41 20.24 1.59
N VAL A 392 -16.14 20.14 0.28
CA VAL A 392 -14.80 20.27 -0.30
C VAL A 392 -14.23 21.68 -0.06
N ALA A 393 -15.06 22.71 -0.22
CA ALA A 393 -14.64 24.08 0.04
C ALA A 393 -14.20 24.33 1.49
N ASN A 394 -14.71 23.55 2.45
CA ASN A 394 -14.33 23.65 3.86
C ASN A 394 -12.99 22.96 4.18
N TRP A 395 -12.50 22.08 3.30
CA TRP A 395 -11.22 21.38 3.50
C TRP A 395 -10.01 22.25 3.21
N LEU A 396 -10.19 23.35 2.48
CA LEU A 396 -9.11 24.21 2.02
C LEU A 396 -9.27 25.62 2.61
N PRO A 397 -8.17 26.33 2.90
CA PRO A 397 -8.22 27.71 3.37
C PRO A 397 -9.02 28.62 2.42
N VAL A 398 -9.67 29.64 2.97
CA VAL A 398 -10.45 30.60 2.18
C VAL A 398 -9.49 31.51 1.40
N ARG A 399 -9.62 31.56 0.05
CA ARG A 399 -8.83 32.49 -0.80
C ARG A 399 -9.48 33.85 -1.00
N ILE A 400 -10.81 33.90 -0.99
CA ILE A 400 -11.61 35.11 -1.20
C ILE A 400 -12.23 35.50 0.13
N GLY A 401 -11.70 36.56 0.76
CA GLY A 401 -12.22 37.06 2.02
C GLY A 401 -13.71 37.38 1.92
N ARG A 402 -14.54 36.70 2.71
CA ARG A 402 -15.95 37.08 2.85
C ARG A 402 -16.05 38.27 3.80
N GLY A 403 -16.77 39.30 3.39
CA GLY A 403 -17.01 40.51 4.19
C GLY A 403 -17.71 40.24 5.52
N LYS A 404 -17.44 41.15 6.47
CA LYS A 404 -17.89 41.25 7.89
C LYS A 404 -18.44 39.96 8.52
N ARG A 405 -17.60 39.35 9.37
CA ARG A 405 -18.02 38.36 10.37
C ARG A 405 -18.89 39.06 11.43
N LYS A 406 -19.87 38.35 11.99
CA LYS A 406 -20.58 38.80 13.20
C LYS A 406 -19.59 38.89 14.36
N ASP A 407 -19.70 39.94 15.16
CA ASP A 407 -18.82 40.19 16.31
C ASP A 407 -19.03 39.16 17.44
N GLU A 408 -20.22 38.57 17.55
CA GLU A 408 -20.52 37.49 18.51
C GLU A 408 -20.86 36.18 17.76
N LEU A 409 -20.08 35.14 18.04
CA LEU A 409 -20.29 33.78 17.53
C LEU A 409 -20.88 32.90 18.63
N SER A 410 -21.90 32.11 18.30
CA SER A 410 -22.39 31.07 19.21
C SER A 410 -21.32 30.00 19.45
N GLU A 411 -21.35 29.35 20.62
CA GLU A 411 -20.45 28.24 20.97
C GLU A 411 -20.44 27.14 19.90
N ARG A 412 -21.61 26.73 19.40
CA ARG A 412 -21.75 25.76 18.31
C ARG A 412 -21.04 26.20 17.03
N THR A 413 -21.01 27.50 16.74
CA THR A 413 -20.29 28.04 15.57
C THR A 413 -18.79 28.00 15.79
N VAL A 414 -18.33 28.31 17.01
CA VAL A 414 -16.91 28.21 17.39
C VAL A 414 -16.43 26.76 17.29
N GLU A 415 -17.18 25.80 17.80
CA GLU A 415 -16.84 24.37 17.72
C GLU A 415 -16.73 23.87 16.28
N GLU A 416 -17.67 24.26 15.42
CA GLU A 416 -17.66 23.87 14.00
C GLU A 416 -16.50 24.53 13.25
N LEU A 417 -16.15 25.78 13.56
CA LEU A 417 -14.97 26.45 13.00
C LEU A 417 -13.68 25.75 13.45
N SER A 418 -13.55 25.43 14.74
CA SER A 418 -12.40 24.69 15.28
C SER A 418 -12.28 23.29 14.65
N ARG A 419 -13.41 22.60 14.43
CA ARG A 419 -13.42 21.30 13.74
C ARG A 419 -12.94 21.41 12.30
N ARG A 420 -13.35 22.47 11.58
CA ARG A 420 -12.89 22.74 10.20
C ARG A 420 -11.41 23.07 10.17
N GLN A 421 -10.95 23.92 11.08
CA GLN A 421 -9.54 24.30 11.15
C GLN A 421 -8.66 23.06 11.36
N ARG A 422 -9.02 22.17 12.29
CA ARG A 422 -8.30 20.91 12.50
C ARG A 422 -8.19 20.06 11.23
N LEU A 423 -9.26 19.94 10.46
CA LEU A 423 -9.22 19.18 9.21
C LEU A 423 -8.34 19.86 8.15
N GLN A 424 -8.37 21.20 8.07
CA GLN A 424 -7.51 21.97 7.18
C GLN A 424 -6.04 21.79 7.54
N ASP A 425 -5.70 21.84 8.83
CA ASP A 425 -4.34 21.65 9.33
C ASP A 425 -3.81 20.23 9.07
N LEU A 426 -4.68 19.22 9.16
CA LEU A 426 -4.31 17.83 8.84
C LEU A 426 -4.14 17.63 7.33
N LEU A 427 -5.06 18.18 6.52
CA LEU A 427 -5.02 18.01 5.07
C LEU A 427 -3.88 18.80 4.42
N SER A 428 -3.48 19.94 4.98
CA SER A 428 -2.37 20.75 4.47
C SER A 428 -1.02 20.03 4.49
N LEU A 429 -0.86 19.02 5.35
CA LEU A 429 0.31 18.12 5.34
C LEU A 429 0.39 17.25 4.09
N PHE A 430 -0.72 17.12 3.35
CA PHE A 430 -0.81 16.30 2.14
C PHE A 430 -1.00 17.12 0.87
N VAL A 431 -1.80 18.18 0.95
CA VAL A 431 -2.27 18.91 -0.22
C VAL A 431 -2.27 20.39 0.07
N GLU A 432 -1.51 21.14 -0.71
CA GLU A 432 -1.52 22.59 -0.70
C GLU A 432 -2.14 23.10 -1.99
N ARG A 433 -3.11 24.03 -1.89
CA ARG A 433 -3.65 24.69 -3.07
C ARG A 433 -2.81 25.91 -3.43
N THR A 434 -1.98 25.77 -4.46
CA THR A 434 -0.99 26.79 -4.86
C THR A 434 -1.54 27.83 -5.81
N ASP A 435 -2.44 27.45 -6.72
CA ASP A 435 -2.94 28.38 -7.75
C ASP A 435 -4.38 28.12 -8.19
N HIS A 436 -4.91 29.02 -9.02
CA HIS A 436 -6.20 28.94 -9.66
C HIS A 436 -6.21 29.56 -11.04
N ARG A 437 -7.10 29.07 -11.90
CA ARG A 437 -7.38 29.65 -13.22
C ARG A 437 -8.88 29.70 -13.47
N ILE A 438 -9.29 30.50 -14.44
CA ILE A 438 -10.64 30.46 -14.99
C ILE A 438 -10.48 30.02 -16.44
N ASN A 439 -11.14 28.93 -16.84
CA ASN A 439 -11.10 28.46 -18.21
C ASN A 439 -12.02 29.32 -19.11
N SER A 440 -11.97 29.10 -20.42
CA SER A 440 -12.79 29.83 -21.41
C SER A 440 -14.30 29.74 -21.18
N GLU A 441 -14.76 28.70 -20.47
CA GLU A 441 -16.17 28.48 -20.10
C GLU A 441 -16.57 29.14 -18.79
N GLY A 442 -15.65 29.88 -18.13
CA GLY A 442 -15.90 30.52 -16.83
C GLY A 442 -15.80 29.57 -15.63
N ASN A 443 -15.39 28.31 -15.83
CA ASN A 443 -15.19 27.35 -14.76
C ASN A 443 -13.84 27.57 -14.08
N TYR A 444 -13.84 27.56 -12.74
CA TYR A 444 -12.61 27.62 -11.96
C TYR A 444 -11.80 26.31 -12.11
N GLY A 445 -10.49 26.43 -12.24
CA GLY A 445 -9.54 25.34 -12.06
C GLY A 445 -8.67 25.62 -10.84
N TRP A 446 -8.33 24.59 -10.08
CA TRP A 446 -7.43 24.68 -8.93
C TRP A 446 -6.14 23.91 -9.20
N LYS A 447 -5.00 24.50 -8.83
CA LYS A 447 -3.70 23.84 -8.83
C LYS A 447 -3.36 23.39 -7.41
N PHE A 448 -2.92 22.15 -7.28
CA PHE A 448 -2.56 21.53 -6.02
C PHE A 448 -1.12 21.02 -6.06
N LYS A 449 -0.33 21.34 -5.03
CA LYS A 449 0.93 20.66 -4.72
C LYS A 449 0.62 19.48 -3.80
N VAL A 450 1.15 18.30 -4.12
CA VAL A 450 0.75 17.03 -3.51
C VAL A 450 1.94 16.32 -2.88
N GLN A 451 1.83 16.01 -1.59
CA GLN A 451 2.80 15.22 -0.86
C GLN A 451 2.61 13.72 -1.18
N ARG A 452 3.61 13.14 -1.85
CA ARG A 452 3.57 11.74 -2.33
C ARG A 452 3.81 10.70 -1.23
N VAL A 453 4.61 11.03 -0.21
CA VAL A 453 4.95 10.14 0.91
C VAL A 453 4.17 10.52 2.15
N ASP A 454 3.73 9.54 2.95
CA ASP A 454 2.97 9.84 4.16
C ASP A 454 3.81 10.63 5.18
N PRO A 455 3.32 11.79 5.65
CA PRO A 455 3.91 12.48 6.79
C PRO A 455 3.67 11.64 8.06
N LEU A 456 4.56 11.78 9.04
CA LEU A 456 4.31 11.23 10.37
C LEU A 456 3.24 12.06 11.09
N THR A 457 2.39 11.40 11.86
CA THR A 457 1.49 12.09 12.79
C THR A 457 2.31 12.84 13.85
N SER A 458 1.75 13.88 14.47
CA SER A 458 2.44 14.65 15.51
C SER A 458 2.96 13.76 16.66
N GLN A 459 2.16 12.78 17.08
CA GLN A 459 2.57 11.79 18.08
C GLN A 459 3.80 11.00 17.63
N HIS A 460 3.83 10.55 16.38
CA HIS A 460 4.95 9.76 15.85
C HIS A 460 6.18 10.61 15.56
N GLN A 461 6.02 11.90 15.25
CA GLN A 461 7.12 12.86 15.18
C GLN A 461 7.79 13.02 16.55
N THR A 462 7.01 13.13 17.63
CA THR A 462 7.54 13.18 19.00
C THR A 462 8.31 11.90 19.35
N ILE A 463 7.76 10.72 18.97
CA ILE A 463 8.45 9.43 19.15
C ILE A 463 9.77 9.43 18.38
N GLN A 464 9.76 9.86 17.11
CA GLN A 464 10.97 9.94 16.29
C GLN A 464 12.03 10.84 16.92
N GLN A 465 11.65 12.03 17.39
CA GLN A 465 12.57 12.98 18.04
C GLN A 465 13.16 12.44 19.35
N ALA A 466 12.31 11.82 20.18
CA ALA A 466 12.73 11.22 21.44
C ALA A 466 13.68 10.03 21.21
N ALA A 467 13.36 9.14 20.27
CA ALA A 467 14.21 8.02 19.89
C ALA A 467 15.54 8.51 19.32
N SER A 468 15.53 9.48 18.40
CA SER A 468 16.76 10.04 17.82
C SER A 468 17.66 10.65 18.89
N SER A 469 17.09 11.40 19.84
CA SER A 469 17.83 11.97 20.97
C SER A 469 18.44 10.90 21.87
N LEU A 470 17.76 9.75 22.03
CA LEU A 470 18.25 8.64 22.82
C LEU A 470 19.40 7.92 22.11
N PHE A 471 19.33 7.74 20.79
CA PHE A 471 20.43 7.17 20.01
C PHE A 471 21.69 8.04 20.06
N VAL A 472 21.56 9.36 19.86
CA VAL A 472 22.70 10.29 19.97
C VAL A 472 23.33 10.23 21.36
N LYS A 473 22.53 10.14 22.42
CA LYS A 473 23.05 9.95 23.78
C LYS A 473 23.76 8.60 23.95
N SER A 474 23.19 7.52 23.44
CA SER A 474 23.81 6.19 23.52
C SER A 474 25.17 6.12 22.81
N GLU A 475 25.31 6.84 21.69
CA GLU A 475 26.57 6.97 20.94
C GLU A 475 27.60 7.76 21.76
N SER A 476 27.19 8.91 22.33
CA SER A 476 28.07 9.71 23.20
C SER A 476 28.55 8.97 24.47
N LEU A 477 27.85 7.90 24.84
CA LEU A 477 28.15 7.05 25.99
C LEU A 477 28.79 5.71 25.58
N CYS A 478 29.16 5.54 24.31
CA CYS A 478 29.76 4.32 23.73
C CYS A 478 28.92 3.04 23.93
N VAL A 479 27.62 3.16 24.23
CA VAL A 479 26.72 2.01 24.43
C VAL A 479 26.52 1.23 23.13
N GLN A 480 26.59 1.92 21.99
CA GLN A 480 26.51 1.27 20.68
C GLN A 480 27.77 0.46 20.36
N ASP A 481 28.94 0.96 20.76
CA ASP A 481 30.21 0.24 20.63
C ASP A 481 30.23 -1.01 21.53
N GLU A 482 29.74 -0.89 22.77
CA GLU A 482 29.56 -2.02 23.69
C GLU A 482 28.59 -3.07 23.11
N LEU A 483 27.48 -2.64 22.51
CA LEU A 483 26.51 -3.53 21.86
C LEU A 483 27.12 -4.21 20.62
N GLY A 484 27.81 -3.45 19.76
CA GLY A 484 28.48 -3.99 18.58
C GLY A 484 29.57 -4.99 18.95
N SER A 485 30.36 -4.67 19.97
CA SER A 485 31.34 -5.57 20.57
C SER A 485 30.67 -6.85 21.10
N TRP A 486 29.59 -6.73 21.87
CA TRP A 486 28.83 -7.89 22.36
C TRP A 486 28.27 -8.78 21.24
N ILE A 487 27.70 -8.18 20.18
CA ILE A 487 27.22 -8.91 19.00
C ILE A 487 28.38 -9.65 18.31
N SER A 488 29.54 -9.01 18.18
CA SER A 488 30.74 -9.66 17.61
C SER A 488 31.26 -10.81 18.48
N TYR A 489 31.12 -10.71 19.82
CA TYR A 489 31.48 -11.79 20.76
C TYR A 489 30.53 -12.99 20.69
N LEU A 490 29.23 -12.79 20.38
CA LEU A 490 28.29 -13.91 20.16
C LEU A 490 28.72 -14.82 19.00
N GLY A 491 29.38 -14.28 17.98
CA GLY A 491 29.94 -15.07 16.88
C GLY A 491 31.15 -15.92 17.31
N ASN A 492 31.97 -15.40 18.24
CA ASN A 492 33.26 -16.00 18.61
C ASN A 492 33.17 -17.04 19.75
N ASP A 493 32.34 -16.82 20.77
CA ASP A 493 32.31 -17.71 21.95
C ASP A 493 31.37 -18.92 21.81
N CYS A 494 30.44 -18.93 20.86
CA CYS A 494 29.54 -20.07 20.67
C CYS A 494 30.14 -21.23 19.84
N LEU A 495 31.28 -21.04 19.18
CA LEU A 495 31.91 -22.07 18.32
C LEU A 495 33.09 -22.81 18.97
N ALA A 496 33.63 -22.33 20.10
CA ALA A 496 34.84 -22.91 20.69
C ALA A 496 34.60 -24.00 21.77
N SER A 497 33.38 -24.17 22.31
CA SER A 497 33.12 -25.23 23.31
C SER A 497 31.95 -26.14 22.92
N ALA A 498 32.29 -27.37 22.55
CA ALA A 498 31.31 -28.40 22.23
C ALA A 498 30.55 -28.92 23.47
N ARG A 499 29.20 -28.78 23.41
CA ARG A 499 28.09 -29.50 24.09
C ARG A 499 27.54 -28.95 25.43
N PRO A 500 26.22 -29.08 25.73
CA PRO A 500 25.04 -29.27 24.88
C PRO A 500 23.94 -28.24 25.23
N TRP A 501 24.17 -26.94 25.02
CA TRP A 501 23.09 -25.96 25.08
C TRP A 501 22.53 -25.70 23.69
N ARG A 502 22.01 -26.77 23.07
CA ARG A 502 20.93 -26.61 22.08
C ARG A 502 19.63 -26.49 22.85
N GLU A 503 19.46 -25.39 23.60
CA GLU A 503 18.10 -24.93 23.78
C GLU A 503 17.67 -24.38 22.43
N THR A 504 16.69 -25.09 21.87
CA THR A 504 16.04 -24.83 20.60
C THR A 504 15.56 -23.38 20.53
N VAL A 505 16.44 -22.45 20.13
CA VAL A 505 16.02 -21.21 19.50
C VAL A 505 15.35 -21.65 18.22
N LYS A 506 14.01 -21.67 18.24
CA LYS A 506 13.23 -21.83 17.01
C LYS A 506 13.82 -20.85 15.99
N THR A 507 14.02 -21.35 14.78
CA THR A 507 14.80 -20.79 13.65
C THR A 507 14.29 -19.47 13.08
N GLU A 508 13.82 -18.54 13.91
CA GLU A 508 13.50 -17.17 13.53
C GLU A 508 14.00 -16.23 14.64
N PRO A 509 15.17 -15.59 14.51
CA PRO A 509 15.50 -14.44 15.32
C PRO A 509 14.72 -13.24 14.77
N MET A 510 13.54 -13.00 15.32
CA MET A 510 12.77 -11.80 15.01
C MET A 510 12.75 -10.92 16.26
N VAL A 511 13.57 -9.86 16.28
CA VAL A 511 13.36 -8.74 17.22
C VAL A 511 12.15 -7.96 16.69
N VAL A 512 10.97 -8.35 17.14
CA VAL A 512 9.72 -7.67 16.76
C VAL A 512 9.45 -6.55 17.75
N LEU A 513 9.78 -5.31 17.38
CA LEU A 513 9.23 -4.13 18.05
C LEU A 513 7.73 -4.05 17.71
N ARG A 514 6.86 -4.49 18.62
CA ARG A 514 5.40 -4.40 18.46
C ARG A 514 4.86 -3.11 19.06
N LEU A 515 4.01 -2.41 18.31
CA LEU A 515 3.10 -1.40 18.84
C LEU A 515 2.07 -2.06 19.75
N SER A 516 2.03 -1.67 21.02
CA SER A 516 1.02 -2.11 22.00
C SER A 516 -0.38 -1.62 21.62
N ASP A 517 -1.39 -2.47 21.83
CA ASP A 517 -2.80 -2.18 21.56
C ASP A 517 -3.35 -1.16 22.58
N LEU A 518 -3.44 0.10 22.18
CA LEU A 518 -3.92 1.23 22.99
C LEU A 518 -5.44 1.25 23.22
N THR A 519 -6.19 0.21 22.80
CA THR A 519 -7.66 0.21 22.90
C THR A 519 -8.20 -0.13 24.28
N LYS A 520 -7.35 -0.53 25.23
CA LYS A 520 -7.73 -0.68 26.64
C LYS A 520 -7.37 0.58 27.40
N GLY A 521 -8.39 1.41 27.64
CA GLY A 521 -8.28 2.57 28.52
C GLY A 521 -8.04 2.16 29.97
N CYS A 522 -6.79 1.92 30.33
CA CYS A 522 -6.28 2.07 31.69
C CYS A 522 -4.96 2.80 31.60
N SER A 523 -4.93 4.00 32.19
CA SER A 523 -3.73 4.78 32.45
C SER A 523 -2.79 3.95 33.33
N GLU A 524 -1.75 3.34 32.77
CA GLU A 524 -0.62 2.87 33.55
C GLU A 524 0.69 3.30 32.87
N THR A 525 1.52 3.98 33.67
CA THR A 525 2.74 4.72 33.36
C THR A 525 3.66 4.10 32.29
N LEU A 526 4.43 4.96 31.60
CA LEU A 526 5.51 4.68 30.61
C LEU A 526 6.41 3.46 30.92
N LYS A 527 6.50 3.07 32.19
CA LYS A 527 7.20 1.87 32.71
C LYS A 527 6.55 0.55 32.29
N SER A 528 5.22 0.46 32.21
CA SER A 528 4.50 -0.72 31.72
C SER A 528 4.66 -0.88 30.20
N ILE A 529 4.64 0.22 29.45
CA ILE A 529 4.90 0.23 28.00
C ILE A 529 6.30 -0.30 27.67
N LEU A 530 7.30 0.07 28.47
CA LEU A 530 8.68 -0.44 28.33
C LEU A 530 8.83 -1.91 28.74
N ASN A 531 8.07 -2.37 29.74
CA ASN A 531 8.07 -3.78 30.15
C ASN A 531 7.35 -4.67 29.13
N ASP A 532 6.27 -4.19 28.49
CA ASP A 532 5.53 -4.93 27.45
C ASP A 532 6.32 -5.07 26.13
N CYS A 533 7.24 -4.13 25.83
CA CYS A 533 8.16 -4.27 24.70
C CYS A 533 9.24 -5.35 24.91
N LEU A 534 9.41 -5.84 26.14
CA LEU A 534 10.52 -6.71 26.55
C LEU A 534 10.09 -7.96 27.38
N GLU A 535 8.80 -8.25 27.56
CA GLU A 535 8.33 -9.53 28.11
C GLU A 535 8.32 -10.60 26.99
N THR A 536 9.08 -11.69 27.06
CA THR A 536 9.28 -12.62 28.17
C THR A 536 10.65 -13.31 28.11
N LEU A 537 11.30 -13.53 29.24
CA LEU A 537 11.84 -14.84 29.63
C LEU A 537 11.94 -14.88 31.17
N ASP A 538 11.07 -15.68 31.79
CA ASP A 538 11.25 -16.14 33.16
C ASP A 538 12.21 -17.33 33.11
N LEU A 539 13.48 -17.12 33.47
CA LEU A 539 14.38 -18.23 33.80
C LEU A 539 15.38 -17.78 34.87
N GLN A 540 15.50 -18.67 35.84
CA GLN A 540 16.45 -18.62 36.94
C GLN A 540 17.90 -18.66 36.40
N ALA A 541 18.78 -18.00 37.15
CA ALA A 541 20.23 -17.93 37.03
C ALA A 541 20.80 -16.80 36.14
N ASN A 542 21.66 -16.02 36.79
CA ASN A 542 22.51 -14.94 36.32
C ASN A 542 22.97 -15.07 34.85
N ASP A 543 22.58 -14.12 33.99
CA ASP A 543 23.19 -13.92 32.68
C ASP A 543 23.19 -12.45 32.24
N CYS A 544 24.18 -12.10 31.41
CA CYS A 544 24.64 -10.77 31.00
C CYS A 544 23.56 -9.82 30.42
N PHE A 545 22.40 -10.33 30.03
CA PHE A 545 21.25 -9.51 29.61
C PHE A 545 20.65 -8.70 30.77
N GLU A 546 20.73 -9.22 32.01
CA GLU A 546 20.32 -8.49 33.21
C GLU A 546 21.22 -7.26 33.46
N THR A 547 22.50 -7.34 33.07
CA THR A 547 23.47 -6.24 33.15
C THR A 547 23.14 -5.15 32.14
N LEU A 548 22.80 -5.51 30.90
CA LEU A 548 22.36 -4.56 29.87
C LEU A 548 21.06 -3.83 30.28
N LEU A 549 20.10 -4.57 30.84
CA LEU A 549 18.86 -4.01 31.41
C LEU A 549 19.09 -3.17 32.68
N LYS A 550 20.08 -3.51 33.52
CA LYS A 550 20.49 -2.72 34.69
C LYS A 550 21.23 -1.43 34.29
N ILE A 551 22.05 -1.46 33.24
CA ILE A 551 22.72 -0.28 32.66
C ILE A 551 21.69 0.64 32.03
N LEU A 552 20.74 0.10 31.26
CA LEU A 552 19.65 0.91 30.68
C LEU A 552 18.67 1.44 31.74
N LYS A 553 18.45 0.72 32.85
CA LYS A 553 17.65 1.21 34.00
C LYS A 553 18.42 2.23 34.87
N SER A 554 19.74 2.17 34.96
CA SER A 554 20.54 3.09 35.80
C SER A 554 20.54 4.53 35.25
N PHE A 555 20.23 4.72 33.97
CA PHE A 555 19.99 6.04 33.38
C PHE A 555 18.77 6.79 33.93
N LYS A 556 17.88 6.11 34.66
CA LYS A 556 16.71 6.75 35.27
C LYS A 556 17.02 7.48 36.60
N ASP A 557 18.10 7.11 37.29
CA ASP A 557 18.34 7.56 38.68
C ASP A 557 19.56 8.47 38.86
N SER A 558 20.14 9.04 37.80
CA SER A 558 21.15 10.09 37.95
C SER A 558 20.55 11.48 37.71
N LEU A 559 19.98 12.06 38.78
CA LEU A 559 20.11 13.47 39.18
C LEU A 559 19.24 13.72 40.42
N LYS A 560 19.87 13.67 41.60
CA LYS A 560 19.49 14.53 42.72
C LYS A 560 20.76 15.19 43.22
N ASP A 561 20.89 16.48 42.92
CA ASP A 561 21.84 17.35 43.59
C ASP A 561 21.70 17.17 45.10
N LYS A 562 22.82 16.80 45.74
CA LYS A 562 22.97 16.92 47.19
C LYS A 562 23.51 18.31 47.45
N ASP A 563 22.65 19.20 47.91
CA ASP A 563 23.10 20.36 48.67
C ASP A 563 24.00 19.89 49.83
N THR A 564 25.15 20.54 49.95
CA THR A 564 26.09 20.49 51.07
C THR A 564 26.27 21.93 51.58
N PRO A 565 26.82 22.20 52.76
CA PRO A 565 26.46 21.71 54.10
C PRO A 565 26.21 22.88 55.08
N LEU A 566 25.35 22.66 56.09
CA LEU A 566 25.55 22.97 57.52
C LEU A 566 24.30 22.61 58.33
#